data_AF-A0A951GA24-F1
#
_entry.id   AF-A0A951GA24-F1
#
_cell.length_a   1.000
_cell.length_b   1.000
_cell.length_c   1.000
_cell.angle_alpha   90.00
_cell.angle_beta   90.00
_cell.angle_gamma   90.00
#
_symmetry.space_group_name_H-M   'P 1'
#
loop_
_entity.id
_entity.type
_entity.pdbx_description
1 polymer ?
#
loop_
_entity_poly.entity_id
_entity_poly.type
_entity_poly.pdbx_seq_one_letter_code
_entity_poly.pdbx_strand_id
1 'polypeptide(L)'
;MTRRARIIAALLTTAIVLLALAAPALATSHSGEGWFGETNDVNITNAMFLTIIFFPTIIIILSLIQWRLDKRKHARMDAAKRRAANADWRGGW
;
A
#
# COMPACT_ATOMS: atom_id res chain seq x y z
N MET A 1 13.83 -2.41 -55.95
CA MET A 1 13.92 -1.62 -54.70
C MET A 1 14.97 -2.26 -53.78
N THR A 2 15.99 -1.53 -53.35
CA THR A 2 17.07 -2.08 -52.51
C THR A 2 16.57 -2.40 -51.09
N ARG A 3 17.19 -3.36 -50.39
CA ARG A 3 16.82 -3.73 -49.00
C ARG A 3 16.77 -2.50 -48.07
N ARG A 4 17.67 -1.54 -48.27
CA ARG A 4 17.73 -0.26 -47.55
C ARG A 4 16.49 0.60 -47.81
N ALA A 5 16.08 0.75 -49.08
CA ALA A 5 14.89 1.53 -49.43
C ALA A 5 13.60 0.93 -48.84
N ARG A 6 13.51 -0.40 -48.75
CA ARG A 6 12.36 -1.08 -48.12
C ARG A 6 12.30 -0.84 -46.61
N ILE A 7 13.45 -0.86 -45.93
CA ILE A 7 13.53 -0.57 -44.48
C ILE A 7 13.18 0.88 -44.20
N ILE A 8 13.71 1.82 -44.99
CA ILE A 8 13.41 3.25 -44.85
C ILE A 8 11.91 3.51 -45.07
N ALA A 9 11.33 2.91 -46.11
CA ALA A 9 9.90 3.02 -46.38
C ALA A 9 9.06 2.45 -45.22
N ALA A 10 9.43 1.28 -44.69
CA ALA A 10 8.74 0.68 -43.55
C ALA A 10 8.78 1.59 -42.31
N LEU A 11 9.97 2.11 -41.95
CA LEU A 11 10.13 3.03 -40.82
C LEU A 11 9.32 4.30 -40.98
N LEU A 12 9.31 4.89 -42.18
CA LEU A 12 8.51 6.08 -42.47
C LEU A 12 7.02 5.77 -42.34
N THR A 13 6.54 4.65 -42.89
CA THR A 13 5.14 4.27 -42.76
C THR A 13 4.75 4.02 -41.31
N THR A 14 5.61 3.37 -40.51
CA THR A 14 5.37 3.16 -39.08
C THR A 14 5.34 4.49 -38.32
N ALA A 15 6.27 5.40 -38.59
CA ALA A 15 6.30 6.71 -37.96
C ALA A 15 5.03 7.52 -38.27
N ILE A 16 4.58 7.51 -39.53
CA ILE A 16 3.34 8.18 -39.97
C ILE A 16 2.12 7.57 -39.28
N VAL A 17 2.03 6.24 -39.22
CA VAL A 17 0.94 5.53 -38.54
C VAL A 17 0.90 5.87 -37.05
N LEU A 18 2.06 5.90 -36.39
CA LEU A 18 2.16 6.29 -34.97
C LEU A 18 1.73 7.74 -34.74
N LEU A 19 2.14 8.67 -35.61
CA LEU A 19 1.72 10.08 -35.51
C LEU A 19 0.22 10.26 -35.74
N ALA A 20 -0.35 9.53 -36.71
CA ALA A 20 -1.78 9.58 -37.01
C ALA A 20 -2.64 8.99 -35.88
N LEU A 21 -2.14 7.95 -35.19
CA LEU A 21 -2.81 7.32 -34.05
C LEU A 21 -2.56 8.05 -32.71
N ALA A 22 -1.55 8.92 -32.62
CA ALA A 22 -1.28 9.71 -31.42
C ALA A 22 -2.39 10.72 -31.13
N ALA A 23 -2.98 11.33 -32.17
CA ALA A 23 -4.06 12.31 -32.02
C ALA A 23 -5.30 11.74 -31.31
N PRO A 24 -5.94 10.61 -31.72
CA PRO A 24 -7.09 10.05 -31.00
C PRO A 24 -6.73 9.54 -29.59
N ALA A 25 -5.49 9.06 -29.39
CA ALA A 25 -5.02 8.60 -28.08
C ALA A 25 -4.87 9.75 -27.07
N LEU A 26 -4.46 10.95 -27.52
CA LEU A 26 -4.30 12.15 -26.69
C LEU A 26 -5.54 13.05 -26.69
N ALA A 27 -6.44 12.91 -27.67
CA ALA A 27 -7.70 13.65 -27.77
C ALA A 27 -8.80 13.10 -26.84
N THR A 28 -8.56 11.97 -26.17
CA THR A 28 -9.41 11.54 -25.06
C THR A 28 -9.13 12.50 -23.91
N SER A 29 -10.01 13.47 -23.74
CA SER A 29 -10.00 14.47 -22.68
C SER A 29 -10.33 13.81 -21.34
N HIS A 30 -9.39 13.06 -20.78
CA HIS A 30 -9.37 12.87 -19.34
C HIS A 30 -9.00 14.23 -18.75
N SER A 31 -9.85 14.83 -17.93
CA SER A 31 -9.65 16.18 -17.37
C SER A 31 -8.53 16.21 -16.30
N GLY A 32 -7.40 15.57 -16.56
CA GLY A 32 -6.34 15.31 -15.58
C GLY A 32 -6.69 14.24 -14.54
N GLU A 33 -7.74 13.45 -14.79
CA GLU A 33 -8.44 12.61 -13.80
C GLU A 33 -7.71 11.32 -13.37
N GLY A 34 -6.50 11.06 -13.91
CA GLY A 34 -5.74 9.85 -13.61
C GLY A 34 -6.47 8.54 -13.97
N TRP A 35 -6.01 7.41 -13.45
CA TRP A 35 -6.58 6.08 -13.74
C TRP A 35 -7.96 5.85 -13.10
N PHE A 36 -8.32 6.65 -12.09
CA PHE A 36 -9.58 6.50 -11.35
C PHE A 36 -10.75 7.24 -12.02
N GLY A 37 -10.48 8.09 -13.02
CA GLY A 37 -11.50 8.91 -13.68
C GLY A 37 -12.01 10.05 -12.80
N GLU A 38 -13.02 10.75 -13.29
CA GLU A 38 -13.57 11.96 -12.66
C GLU A 38 -13.99 11.66 -11.23
N THR A 39 -13.36 12.37 -10.28
CA THR A 39 -13.67 12.18 -8.87
C THR A 39 -14.93 12.96 -8.53
N ASN A 40 -16.03 12.22 -8.34
CA ASN A 40 -17.31 12.78 -7.89
C ASN A 40 -17.34 13.05 -6.38
N ASP A 41 -18.21 13.96 -5.95
CA ASP A 41 -18.42 14.32 -4.54
C ASP A 41 -18.71 13.10 -3.63
N VAL A 42 -19.46 12.12 -4.15
CA VAL A 42 -19.75 10.86 -3.46
C VAL A 42 -18.48 10.03 -3.21
N ASN A 43 -17.54 10.03 -4.16
CA ASN A 43 -16.30 9.25 -4.04
C ASN A 43 -15.43 9.84 -2.93
N ILE A 44 -15.31 11.16 -2.89
CA ILE A 44 -14.55 11.89 -1.87
C ILE A 44 -15.21 11.71 -0.50
N THR A 45 -16.53 11.88 -0.43
CA THR A 45 -17.30 11.75 0.80
C THR A 45 -17.14 10.35 1.41
N ASN A 46 -17.27 9.29 0.59
CA ASN A 46 -17.08 7.92 1.05
C ASN A 46 -15.63 7.66 1.49
N ALA A 47 -14.64 8.19 0.77
CA ALA A 47 -13.23 8.06 1.15
C ALA A 47 -12.94 8.73 2.50
N MET A 48 -13.54 9.89 2.77
CA MET A 48 -13.40 10.59 4.04
C MET A 48 -14.07 9.83 5.19
N PHE A 49 -15.28 9.30 4.99
CA PHE A 49 -15.92 8.45 5.99
C PHE A 49 -15.12 7.18 6.29
N LEU A 50 -14.58 6.53 5.25
CA LEU A 50 -13.70 5.38 5.41
C LEU A 50 -12.47 5.76 6.26
N THR A 51 -11.85 6.90 5.97
CA THR A 51 -10.68 7.41 6.69
C THR A 51 -10.99 7.64 8.17
N ILE A 52 -12.13 8.28 8.46
CA ILE A 52 -12.58 8.58 9.83
C ILE A 52 -12.80 7.29 10.64
N ILE A 53 -13.34 6.24 10.03
CA ILE A 53 -13.60 4.95 10.71
C ILE A 53 -12.33 4.10 10.80
N PHE A 54 -11.51 4.11 9.75
CA PHE A 54 -10.34 3.24 9.60
C PHE A 54 -9.28 3.48 10.68
N PHE A 55 -8.88 4.73 10.89
CA PHE A 55 -7.79 5.04 11.83
C PHE A 55 -8.14 4.67 13.28
N PRO A 56 -9.29 5.08 13.86
CA PRO A 56 -9.67 4.67 15.19
C PRO A 56 -9.79 3.15 15.33
N THR A 57 -10.36 2.48 14.33
CA THR A 57 -10.51 1.02 14.33
C THR A 57 -9.16 0.32 14.40
N ILE A 58 -8.20 0.73 13.57
CA ILE A 58 -6.84 0.18 13.61
C ILE A 58 -6.15 0.48 14.94
N ILE A 59 -6.24 1.71 15.44
CA ILE A 59 -5.63 2.08 16.72
C ILE A 59 -6.17 1.18 17.83
N ILE A 60 -7.49 0.96 17.89
CA ILE A 60 -8.13 0.08 18.86
C ILE A 60 -7.61 -1.36 18.71
N ILE A 61 -7.61 -1.91 17.50
CA ILE A 61 -7.15 -3.29 17.24
C ILE A 61 -5.69 -3.46 17.69
N LEU A 62 -4.80 -2.55 17.28
CA LEU A 62 -3.39 -2.60 17.64
C LEU A 62 -3.20 -2.45 19.15
N SER A 63 -3.96 -1.57 19.80
CA SER A 63 -3.92 -1.37 21.26
C SER A 63 -4.34 -2.63 22.01
N LEU A 64 -5.41 -3.31 21.57
CA LEU A 64 -5.87 -4.57 22.16
C LEU A 64 -4.85 -5.70 21.97
N ILE A 65 -4.20 -5.76 20.79
CA ILE A 65 -3.13 -6.73 20.52
C ILE A 65 -1.93 -6.47 21.44
N GLN A 66 -1.48 -5.22 21.54
CA GLN A 66 -0.38 -4.82 22.42
C GLN A 66 -0.69 -5.19 23.88
N TRP A 67 -1.89 -4.85 24.37
CA TRP A 67 -2.33 -5.19 25.71
C TRP A 67 -2.31 -6.70 25.99
N ARG A 68 -2.77 -7.52 25.03
CA ARG A 68 -2.76 -8.97 25.17
C ARG A 68 -1.33 -9.52 25.22
N LEU A 69 -0.41 -8.97 24.43
CA LEU A 69 1.00 -9.39 24.42
C LEU A 69 1.71 -8.99 25.71
N ASP A 70 1.47 -7.78 26.21
CA ASP A 70 2.05 -7.30 27.47
C ASP A 70 1.59 -8.16 28.66
N LYS A 71 0.30 -8.52 28.72
CA LYS A 71 -0.19 -9.47 29.74
C LYS A 71 0.55 -10.80 29.71
N ARG A 72 0.79 -11.35 28.52
CA ARG A 72 1.55 -12.62 28.38
C ARG A 72 3.00 -12.44 28.79
N LYS A 73 3.62 -11.31 28.46
CA LYS A 73 5.01 -10.99 28.83
C LYS A 73 5.16 -10.86 30.34
N HIS A 74 4.29 -10.09 30.99
CA HIS A 74 4.30 -9.92 32.45
C HIS A 74 4.07 -11.25 33.18
N ALA A 75 3.12 -12.08 32.75
CA ALA A 75 2.91 -13.40 33.35
C ALA A 75 4.17 -14.29 33.29
N ARG A 76 4.93 -14.23 32.18
CA ARG A 76 6.19 -14.99 32.05
C ARG A 76 7.30 -14.41 32.92
N MET A 77 7.40 -13.09 33.01
CA MET A 77 8.38 -12.39 33.86
C MET A 77 8.13 -12.66 35.34
N ASP A 78 6.88 -12.59 35.79
CA ASP A 78 6.50 -12.87 37.17
C ASP A 78 6.80 -14.32 37.56
N ALA A 79 6.51 -15.27 36.65
CA ALA A 79 6.86 -16.68 36.86
C ALA A 79 8.39 -16.88 36.95
N ALA A 80 9.17 -16.19 36.11
CA ALA A 80 10.63 -16.24 36.17
C ALA A 80 11.17 -15.62 37.47
N LYS A 81 10.64 -14.46 37.88
CA LYS A 81 11.03 -13.78 39.13
C LYS A 81 10.73 -14.64 40.36
N ARG A 82 9.57 -15.32 40.40
CA ARG A 82 9.22 -16.27 41.46
C ARG A 82 10.18 -17.46 41.52
N ARG A 83 10.61 -18.01 40.37
CA ARG A 83 11.61 -19.09 40.34
C ARG A 83 12.98 -18.63 40.84
N ALA A 84 13.41 -17.43 40.44
CA ALA A 84 14.67 -16.86 40.88
C ALA A 84 14.69 -16.60 42.41
N ALA A 85 13.62 -16.00 42.95
CA ALA A 85 13.50 -15.76 44.39
C ALA A 85 13.53 -17.07 45.22
N ASN A 86 12.90 -18.14 44.72
CA ASN A 86 12.95 -19.45 45.37
C ASN A 86 14.32 -20.15 45.26
N ALA A 87 15.09 -19.86 44.21
CA ALA A 87 16.45 -20.40 44.04
C ALA A 87 17.46 -19.69 44.96
N ASP A 88 17.29 -18.37 45.13
CA ASP A 88 18.13 -17.54 46.00
C ASP A 88 18.02 -17.96 47.48
N TRP A 89 16.80 -18.29 47.93
CA TRP A 89 16.56 -18.86 49.27
C TRP A 89 17.27 -20.20 49.53
N ARG A 90 17.60 -20.97 48.48
CA ARG A 90 18.29 -22.26 48.59
C ARG A 90 19.82 -22.15 48.48
N GLY A 91 20.35 -20.96 48.17
CA GLY A 91 21.78 -20.70 47.96
C GLY A 91 22.43 -19.83 49.05
N GLY A 92 21.79 -19.65 50.20
CA GLY A 92 22.34 -18.90 51.32
C GLY A 92 23.59 -19.59 51.88
N TRP A 93 24.72 -18.86 51.88
CA TRP A 93 25.86 -19.12 52.75
C TRP A 93 25.52 -18.75 54.18
#